data_AF-A0A2U1B2B5-F1
#
_entry.id   AF-A0A2U1B2B5-F1
#
_cell.length_a   1.000
_cell.length_b   1.000
_cell.length_c   1.000
_cell.angle_alpha   90.00
_cell.angle_beta   90.00
_cell.angle_gamma   90.00
#
_symmetry.space_group_name_H-M   'P 1'
#
loop_
_entity.id
_entity.type
_entity.pdbx_description
1 polymer ?
#
loop_
_entity_poly.entity_id
_entity_poly.type
_entity_poly.pdbx_seq_one_letter_code
_entity_poly.pdbx_strand_id
1 'polypeptide(L)'
;MKLSVLVRLVPVAALLLAGCESLPPGVPPKDDIVKNDPPAGELSPRKAENLLITALGLYTLREMPGIGIALNSDQATLIPAARILKGMGAMSGVRFDSQAQVELRSSADGNSWNFELFDRKSKTVLWHEEVPVVMNGQDR
;
A
#
# COMPACT_ATOMS: atom_id res chain seq x y z
N MET A 1 6.66 -59.13 -15.80
CA MET A 1 5.62 -58.15 -16.19
C MET A 1 6.12 -56.76 -15.83
N LYS A 2 6.41 -55.92 -16.83
CA LYS A 2 6.80 -54.52 -16.67
C LYS A 2 5.64 -53.67 -17.22
N LEU A 3 5.04 -52.84 -16.37
CA LEU A 3 3.98 -51.92 -16.76
C LEU A 3 4.63 -50.60 -17.19
N SER A 4 4.65 -50.34 -18.50
CA SER A 4 5.10 -49.08 -19.07
C SER A 4 3.98 -48.05 -18.96
N VAL A 5 4.21 -46.97 -18.21
CA VAL A 5 3.29 -45.83 -18.12
C VAL A 5 3.41 -45.01 -19.41
N LEU A 6 2.37 -45.08 -20.24
CA LEU A 6 2.23 -44.29 -21.45
C LEU A 6 1.78 -42.87 -21.06
N VAL A 7 2.72 -41.93 -21.07
CA VAL A 7 2.45 -40.49 -20.87
C VAL A 7 1.60 -39.99 -22.04
N ARG A 8 0.37 -39.58 -21.74
CA ARG A 8 -0.53 -38.92 -22.71
C ARG A 8 -0.06 -37.48 -22.95
N LEU A 9 0.68 -37.28 -24.03
CA LEU A 9 0.92 -35.97 -24.65
C LEU A 9 -0.38 -35.48 -25.30
N VAL A 10 -1.13 -34.63 -24.57
CA VAL A 10 -2.23 -33.84 -25.14
C VAL A 10 -1.62 -32.57 -25.77
N PRO A 11 -2.08 -32.15 -26.97
CA PRO A 11 -1.19 -31.63 -28.00
C PRO A 11 -0.95 -30.12 -27.87
N VAL A 12 0.32 -29.74 -27.77
CA VAL A 12 0.85 -28.37 -27.97
C VAL A 12 0.46 -27.78 -29.34
N ALA A 13 0.03 -28.63 -30.29
CA ALA A 13 -0.36 -28.24 -31.64
C ALA A 13 -1.60 -27.31 -31.73
N ALA A 14 -2.46 -27.25 -30.70
CA ALA A 14 -3.63 -26.37 -30.71
C ALA A 14 -3.32 -24.90 -30.35
N LEU A 15 -2.16 -24.62 -29.76
CA LEU A 15 -1.73 -23.25 -29.40
C LEU A 15 -1.03 -22.49 -30.54
N LEU A 16 -0.69 -23.18 -31.63
CA LEU A 16 0.10 -22.61 -32.74
C LEU A 16 -0.73 -22.00 -33.89
N LEU A 17 -2.07 -22.00 -33.77
CA LEU A 17 -2.98 -21.47 -34.81
C LEU A 17 -3.69 -20.16 -34.40
N ALA A 18 -3.43 -19.63 -33.21
CA ALA A 18 -3.72 -18.24 -32.91
C ALA A 18 -2.53 -17.42 -33.43
N GLY A 19 -2.67 -16.86 -34.63
CA GLY A 19 -1.71 -15.90 -35.17
C GLY A 19 -1.63 -14.68 -34.25
N CYS A 20 -0.76 -14.74 -33.25
CA CYS A 20 -0.20 -13.54 -32.67
C CYS A 20 0.78 -13.01 -33.72
N GLU A 21 0.31 -12.12 -34.61
CA GLU A 21 1.23 -11.23 -35.30
C GLU A 21 2.08 -10.59 -34.21
N SER A 22 3.36 -10.94 -34.18
CA SER A 22 4.30 -10.32 -33.28
C SER A 22 4.33 -8.84 -33.64
N LEU A 23 3.67 -8.02 -32.82
CA LEU A 23 3.85 -6.58 -32.90
C LEU A 23 5.36 -6.33 -32.84
N PRO A 24 5.93 -5.52 -33.75
CA PRO A 24 7.32 -5.12 -33.62
C PRO A 24 7.50 -4.53 -32.22
N PRO A 25 8.60 -4.83 -31.52
CA PRO A 25 8.82 -4.30 -30.18
C PRO A 25 8.72 -2.78 -30.26
N GLY A 26 7.70 -2.23 -29.59
CA GLY A 26 7.54 -0.79 -29.47
C GLY A 26 8.76 -0.23 -28.76
N VAL A 27 9.34 0.84 -29.30
CA VAL A 27 10.38 1.58 -28.57
C VAL A 27 9.65 2.33 -27.46
N PRO A 28 9.91 2.04 -26.17
CA PRO A 28 9.32 2.83 -25.11
C PRO A 28 9.77 4.28 -25.30
N PRO A 29 8.88 5.27 -25.09
CA PRO A 29 9.27 6.67 -25.13
C PRO A 29 10.46 6.88 -24.20
N LYS A 30 11.42 7.70 -24.65
CA LYS A 30 12.66 7.96 -23.91
C LYS A 30 12.42 8.73 -22.60
N ASP A 31 11.30 9.42 -22.55
CA ASP A 31 10.90 10.26 -21.43
C ASP A 31 9.77 9.57 -20.65
N ASP A 32 9.67 9.91 -19.37
CA ASP A 32 8.53 9.50 -18.56
C ASP A 32 7.24 9.96 -19.22
N ILE A 33 6.36 8.99 -19.52
CA ILE A 33 5.01 9.26 -20.05
C ILE A 33 4.22 10.16 -19.08
N VAL A 34 4.56 10.07 -17.79
CA VAL A 34 4.01 10.87 -16.71
C VAL A 34 5.17 11.26 -15.79
N LYS A 35 5.42 12.57 -15.62
CA LYS A 35 6.27 13.07 -14.55
C LYS A 35 5.61 12.70 -13.22
N ASN A 36 6.15 11.70 -12.53
CA ASN A 36 5.53 11.10 -11.34
C ASN A 36 6.04 11.68 -10.02
N ASP A 37 6.85 12.73 -10.05
CA ASP A 37 7.23 13.42 -8.82
C ASP A 37 6.11 14.41 -8.47
N PRO A 38 5.30 14.19 -7.42
CA PRO A 38 4.53 15.28 -6.86
C PRO A 38 5.53 16.32 -6.33
N PRO A 39 5.45 17.59 -6.75
CA PRO A 39 6.22 18.64 -6.12
C PRO A 39 6.04 18.60 -4.59
N ALA A 40 7.14 18.81 -3.88
CA ALA A 40 7.14 18.79 -2.42
C ALA A 40 6.08 19.77 -1.88
N GLY A 41 5.09 19.25 -1.14
CA GLY A 41 4.01 20.04 -0.54
C GLY A 41 2.65 20.01 -1.25
N GLU A 42 2.27 18.96 -2.00
CA GLU A 42 1.10 19.04 -2.91
C GLU A 42 -0.15 18.18 -2.59
N LEU A 43 -0.13 17.28 -1.62
CA LEU A 43 -1.30 16.44 -1.38
C LEU A 43 -2.32 17.17 -0.50
N SER A 44 -3.56 17.25 -0.98
CA SER A 44 -4.67 17.59 -0.08
C SER A 44 -4.77 16.52 1.01
N PRO A 45 -5.28 16.86 2.21
CA PRO A 45 -5.44 15.89 3.30
C PRO A 45 -6.14 14.60 2.86
N ARG A 46 -7.13 14.71 1.97
CA ARG A 46 -7.86 13.55 1.45
C ARG A 46 -7.03 12.70 0.48
N LYS A 47 -6.18 13.30 -0.35
CA LYS A 47 -5.26 12.56 -1.22
C LYS A 47 -4.19 11.84 -0.38
N ALA A 48 -3.66 12.50 0.64
CA ALA A 48 -2.71 11.90 1.58
C ALA A 48 -3.29 10.68 2.29
N GLU A 49 -4.53 10.78 2.80
CA GLU A 49 -5.24 9.63 3.39
C GLU A 49 -5.38 8.45 2.42
N ASN A 50 -5.77 8.69 1.17
CA ASN A 50 -5.94 7.62 0.19
C ASN A 50 -4.61 6.93 -0.16
N LEU A 51 -3.53 7.71 -0.26
CA LEU A 51 -2.18 7.18 -0.46
C LEU A 51 -1.80 6.27 0.72
N LEU A 52 -1.98 6.75 1.95
CA LEU A 52 -1.68 6.00 3.17
C LEU A 52 -2.54 4.74 3.32
N ILE A 53 -3.84 4.82 3.02
CA ILE A 53 -4.74 3.65 3.00
C ILE A 53 -4.21 2.60 2.04
N THR A 54 -3.76 3.00 0.86
CA THR A 54 -3.25 2.09 -0.16
C THR A 54 -1.91 1.50 0.26
N ALA A 55 -0.94 2.33 0.66
CA ALA A 55 0.40 1.91 1.04
C ALA A 55 0.37 0.98 2.26
N LEU A 56 -0.25 1.42 3.35
CA LEU A 56 -0.38 0.62 4.58
C LEU A 56 -1.29 -0.60 4.37
N GLY A 57 -2.35 -0.46 3.56
CA GLY A 57 -3.24 -1.54 3.20
C GLY A 57 -2.52 -2.67 2.45
N LEU A 58 -1.69 -2.34 1.46
CA LEU A 58 -0.88 -3.31 0.71
C LEU A 58 0.16 -3.98 1.61
N TYR A 59 0.85 -3.19 2.42
CA TYR A 59 1.84 -3.71 3.37
C TYR A 59 1.21 -4.71 4.35
N THR A 60 0.10 -4.34 5.00
CA THR A 60 -0.59 -5.22 5.97
C THR A 60 -1.24 -6.42 5.31
N LEU A 61 -1.77 -6.30 4.09
CA LEU A 61 -2.30 -7.45 3.36
C LEU A 61 -1.22 -8.51 3.10
N ARG A 62 0.00 -8.09 2.79
CA ARG A 62 1.11 -8.98 2.45
C ARG A 62 1.78 -9.57 3.70
N GLU A 63 2.12 -8.73 4.66
CA GLU A 63 3.00 -9.12 5.76
C GLU A 63 2.22 -9.53 7.03
N MET A 64 1.02 -8.98 7.24
CA MET A 64 0.27 -9.12 8.50
C MET A 64 -1.26 -9.12 8.30
N PRO A 65 -1.82 -10.05 7.52
CA PRO A 65 -3.25 -10.05 7.20
C PRO A 65 -4.10 -10.25 8.46
N GLY A 66 -5.18 -9.47 8.60
CA GLY A 66 -6.11 -9.59 9.73
C GLY A 66 -5.59 -9.10 11.09
N ILE A 67 -4.43 -8.44 11.13
CA ILE A 67 -3.81 -8.01 12.39
C ILE A 67 -4.66 -6.96 13.13
N GLY A 68 -4.61 -7.00 14.46
CA GLY A 68 -5.12 -5.92 15.30
C GLY A 68 -4.14 -4.76 15.35
N ILE A 69 -4.61 -3.52 15.18
CA ILE A 69 -3.77 -2.32 15.26
C ILE A 69 -4.36 -1.35 16.29
N ALA A 70 -3.51 -0.92 17.23
CA ALA A 70 -3.79 0.15 18.17
C ALA A 70 -3.47 1.50 17.53
N LEU A 71 -4.13 2.58 17.96
CA LEU A 71 -3.90 3.92 17.44
C LEU A 71 -3.19 4.79 18.48
N ASN A 72 -2.13 5.48 18.05
CA ASN A 72 -1.40 6.45 18.86
C ASN A 72 -1.04 7.66 18.00
N SER A 73 -1.88 8.66 18.05
CA SER A 73 -1.80 9.82 17.16
C SER A 73 -1.78 11.10 17.96
N ASP A 74 -1.06 12.10 17.46
CA ASP A 74 -1.25 13.47 17.93
C ASP A 74 -2.63 14.01 17.54
N GLN A 75 -2.97 15.20 18.07
CA GLN A 75 -4.28 15.80 17.83
C GLN A 75 -4.52 16.15 16.35
N ALA A 76 -3.47 16.49 15.60
CA ALA A 76 -3.57 16.87 14.20
C ALA A 76 -3.88 15.68 13.29
N THR A 77 -3.35 14.50 13.61
CA THR A 77 -3.43 13.30 12.77
C THR A 77 -4.40 12.24 13.29
N LEU A 78 -4.97 12.39 14.49
CA LEU A 78 -5.91 11.42 15.07
C LEU A 78 -7.09 11.07 14.16
N ILE A 79 -7.78 12.09 13.63
CA ILE A 79 -8.93 11.87 12.73
C ILE A 79 -8.48 11.23 11.40
N PRO A 80 -7.47 11.75 10.69
CA PRO A 80 -6.91 11.09 9.51
C PRO A 80 -6.50 9.64 9.76
N ALA A 81 -5.78 9.35 10.84
CA ALA A 81 -5.29 8.03 11.16
C ALA A 81 -6.42 7.03 11.45
N ALA A 82 -7.47 7.45 12.16
CA ALA A 82 -8.67 6.65 12.33
C ALA A 82 -9.39 6.35 11.00
N ARG A 83 -9.45 7.34 10.09
CA ARG A 83 -10.01 7.14 8.73
C ARG A 83 -9.16 6.18 7.92
N ILE A 84 -7.84 6.26 8.02
CA ILE A 84 -6.90 5.37 7.34
C ILE A 84 -7.09 3.93 7.82
N LEU A 85 -7.09 3.70 9.14
CA LEU A 85 -7.33 2.37 9.73
C LEU A 85 -8.70 1.80 9.31
N LYS A 86 -9.74 2.63 9.28
CA LYS A 86 -11.06 2.20 8.80
C LYS A 86 -11.05 1.84 7.31
N GLY A 87 -10.39 2.65 6.49
CA GLY A 87 -10.27 2.45 5.05
C GLY A 87 -9.54 1.15 4.70
N MET A 88 -8.40 0.89 5.36
CA MET A 88 -7.64 -0.33 5.15
C MET A 88 -8.33 -1.58 5.71
N GLY A 89 -9.14 -1.47 6.77
CA GLY A 89 -9.85 -2.61 7.35
C GLY A 89 -10.74 -3.32 6.34
N ALA A 90 -11.33 -2.58 5.39
CA ALA A 90 -12.09 -3.14 4.28
C ALA A 90 -11.25 -3.92 3.25
N MET A 91 -9.94 -3.65 3.17
CA MET A 91 -9.01 -4.24 2.20
C MET A 91 -8.21 -5.40 2.77
N SER A 92 -7.59 -5.23 3.95
CA SER A 92 -6.63 -6.19 4.52
C SER A 92 -7.16 -6.97 5.73
N GLY A 93 -8.44 -6.76 6.10
CA GLY A 93 -9.05 -7.40 7.27
C GLY A 93 -8.53 -6.90 8.61
N VAL A 94 -7.74 -5.82 8.60
CA VAL A 94 -7.21 -5.17 9.81
C VAL A 94 -8.35 -4.73 10.72
N ARG A 95 -8.18 -4.99 12.02
CA ARG A 95 -9.15 -4.62 13.06
C ARG A 95 -8.56 -3.59 14.00
N PHE A 96 -9.38 -2.62 14.39
CA PHE A 96 -9.01 -1.70 15.46
C PHE A 96 -9.07 -2.44 16.80
N ASP A 97 -7.98 -2.37 17.56
CA ASP A 97 -7.85 -3.00 18.87
C ASP A 97 -6.90 -2.16 19.73
N SER A 98 -7.43 -1.49 20.76
CA SER A 98 -6.66 -0.57 21.60
C SER A 98 -5.56 -1.25 22.41
N GLN A 99 -5.64 -2.58 22.56
CA GLN A 99 -4.67 -3.40 23.27
C GLN A 99 -3.75 -4.18 22.32
N ALA A 100 -3.82 -3.92 21.01
CA ALA A 100 -2.94 -4.59 20.06
C ALA A 100 -1.46 -4.34 20.34
N GLN A 101 -0.65 -5.34 20.01
CA GLN A 101 0.80 -5.28 20.05
C GLN A 101 1.36 -4.30 19.02
N VAL A 102 0.74 -4.23 17.85
CA VAL A 102 1.15 -3.33 16.77
C VAL A 102 0.35 -2.03 16.88
N GLU A 103 1.05 -0.91 16.75
CA GLU A 103 0.51 0.43 16.92
C GLU A 103 0.75 1.26 15.66
N LEU A 104 -0.30 1.86 15.11
CA LEU A 104 -0.15 2.93 14.13
C LEU A 104 0.13 4.22 14.90
N ARG A 105 1.36 4.69 14.78
CA ARG A 105 1.80 5.98 15.29
C ARG A 105 1.63 7.03 14.21
N SER A 106 1.12 8.20 14.57
CA SER A 106 1.08 9.31 13.62
C SER A 106 1.30 10.67 14.27
N SER A 107 1.97 11.54 13.54
CA SER A 107 2.19 12.92 13.94
C SER A 107 2.22 13.86 12.73
N ALA A 108 1.92 15.13 12.96
CA ALA A 108 2.15 16.19 12.00
C ALA A 108 3.41 16.98 12.39
N ASP A 109 4.27 17.24 11.41
CA ASP A 109 5.41 18.14 11.53
C ASP A 109 5.42 19.12 10.36
N GLY A 110 5.12 20.39 10.64
CA GLY A 110 4.92 21.41 9.62
C GLY A 110 3.89 21.00 8.57
N ASN A 111 4.36 20.85 7.32
CA ASN A 111 3.54 20.45 6.17
C ASN A 111 3.68 18.95 5.83
N SER A 112 4.13 18.14 6.78
CA SER A 112 4.25 16.68 6.60
C SER A 112 3.42 15.95 7.64
N TRP A 113 2.82 14.83 7.22
CA TRP A 113 2.33 13.81 8.13
C TRP A 113 3.30 12.65 8.16
N ASN A 114 3.64 12.21 9.36
CA ASN A 114 4.44 11.03 9.62
C ASN A 114 3.54 9.90 10.10
N PHE A 115 3.65 8.73 9.48
CA PHE A 115 2.91 7.53 9.87
C PHE A 115 3.88 6.36 10.02
N GLU A 116 3.79 5.66 11.14
CA GLU A 116 4.64 4.51 11.44
C GLU A 116 3.81 3.36 11.97
N LEU A 117 4.10 2.15 11.51
CA LEU A 117 3.62 0.94 12.13
C LEU A 117 4.71 0.41 13.08
N PHE A 118 4.44 0.44 14.39
CA PHE A 118 5.41 0.09 15.42
C PHE A 118 4.99 -1.17 16.16
N ASP A 119 5.91 -2.14 16.27
CA ASP A 119 5.73 -3.30 17.13
C ASP A 119 6.18 -2.99 18.57
N ARG A 120 5.22 -2.96 19.50
CA ARG A 120 5.48 -2.68 20.91
C ARG A 120 6.33 -3.73 21.62
N LYS A 121 6.34 -4.99 21.13
CA LYS A 121 7.07 -6.10 21.73
C LYS A 121 8.54 -6.07 21.35
N SER A 122 8.84 -6.01 20.05
CA SER A 122 10.22 -5.96 19.53
C SER A 122 10.84 -4.56 19.61
N LYS A 123 10.02 -3.52 19.82
CA LYS A 123 10.41 -2.11 19.77
C LYS A 123 10.95 -1.68 18.39
N THR A 124 10.39 -2.23 17.32
CA THR A 124 10.82 -1.95 15.94
C THR A 124 9.76 -1.24 15.13
N VAL A 125 10.18 -0.31 14.27
CA VAL A 125 9.35 0.22 13.20
C VAL A 125 9.30 -0.82 12.09
N LEU A 126 8.09 -1.26 11.77
CA LEU A 126 7.80 -2.27 10.74
C LEU A 126 7.59 -1.60 9.36
N TRP A 127 7.03 -0.40 9.37
CA TRP A 127 6.72 0.39 8.19
C TRP A 127 6.66 1.87 8.57
N HIS A 128 7.04 2.75 7.65
CA HIS A 128 7.06 4.20 7.83
C HIS A 128 6.77 4.89 6.49
N GLU A 129 5.96 5.94 6.52
CA GLU A 129 5.79 6.89 5.42
C GLU A 129 5.73 8.31 5.95
N GLU A 130 6.43 9.21 5.27
CA GLU A 130 6.28 10.65 5.40
C GLU A 130 5.52 11.16 4.17
N VAL A 131 4.42 11.88 4.41
CA VAL A 131 3.54 12.36 3.34
C VAL A 131 3.44 13.88 3.41
N PRO A 132 3.85 14.62 2.36
CA PRO A 132 3.70 16.07 2.33
C PRO A 132 2.23 16.44 2.11
N VAL A 133 1.67 17.24 3.02
CA VAL A 133 0.27 17.65 3.04
C VAL A 133 0.11 19.16 3.03
N VAL A 134 -0.76 19.67 2.14
CA VAL A 134 -1.19 21.06 2.17
C VAL A 134 -2.16 21.26 3.32
N MET A 135 -1.68 21.87 4.41
CA MET A 135 -2.55 22.39 5.46
C MET A 135 -3.07 23.76 5.02
N ASN A 136 -4.18 23.80 4.27
CA ASN A 136 -4.82 25.08 3.94
C ASN A 136 -5.26 25.79 5.23
N GLY A 137 -4.55 26.86 5.58
CA GLY A 137 -4.98 27.94 6.48
C GLY A 137 -5.32 27.54 7.92
N GLN A 138 -4.34 27.70 8.82
CA GLN A 138 -4.67 28.41 10.05
C GLN A 138 -5.09 29.82 9.66
N ASP A 139 -6.34 30.17 9.97
CA ASP A 139 -6.82 31.54 9.95
C ASP A 139 -5.77 32.48 10.56
N ARG A 140 -5.34 33.47 9.77
CA ARG A 140 -4.85 34.75 10.26
C ARG A 140 -5.69 35.84 9.62
#